data_AF-A0A6L5R1X3-F1
#
_entry.id   AF-A0A6L5R1X3-F1
#
_cell.length_a   1.000
_cell.length_b   1.000
_cell.length_c   1.000
_cell.angle_alpha   90.00
_cell.angle_beta   90.00
_cell.angle_gamma   90.00
#
_symmetry.space_group_name_H-M   'P 1'
#
loop_
_entity.id
_entity.type
_entity.pdbx_description
1 polymer ?
#
loop_
_entity_poly.entity_id
_entity_poly.type
_entity_poly.pdbx_seq_one_letter_code
_entity_poly.pdbx_strand_id
1 'polypeptide(L)'
;MDVDPEAGERLETDLTSDAVTVRRSPRYGSFLLLGAALGVLVALILTFAFPENDQFDRGQVFGFLLLWCGAGGLALGGVAALVIDRVLSKRRGTAVAEHESTHYVDDDPEP
;
A
#
# COMPACT_ATOMS: atom_id res chain seq x y z
N MET A 1 -9.97 -22.26 -61.76
CA MET A 1 -9.10 -22.59 -60.61
C MET A 1 -9.21 -21.41 -59.70
N ASP A 2 -10.36 -21.39 -59.04
CA ASP A 2 -10.89 -20.30 -58.24
C ASP A 2 -10.34 -20.51 -56.84
N VAL A 3 -9.60 -19.53 -56.35
CA VAL A 3 -9.06 -19.54 -54.99
C VAL A 3 -10.23 -19.17 -54.09
N ASP A 4 -10.77 -20.16 -53.38
CA ASP A 4 -11.74 -19.97 -52.30
C ASP A 4 -11.01 -19.42 -51.06
N PRO A 5 -11.38 -18.23 -50.54
CA PRO A 5 -10.72 -17.60 -49.41
C PRO A 5 -11.42 -17.83 -48.06
N GLU A 6 -12.24 -18.87 -47.87
CA GLU A 6 -13.14 -18.95 -46.70
C GLU A 6 -13.02 -20.28 -45.91
N ALA A 7 -12.03 -20.39 -45.02
CA ALA A 7 -12.12 -21.23 -43.80
C ALA A 7 -11.03 -20.88 -42.76
N GLY A 8 -10.61 -19.61 -42.72
CA GLY A 8 -9.78 -19.06 -41.66
C GLY A 8 -10.58 -18.70 -40.40
N GLU A 9 -11.64 -19.43 -40.08
CA GLU A 9 -12.73 -18.97 -39.19
C GLU A 9 -12.92 -19.87 -37.96
N ARG A 10 -11.84 -20.20 -37.24
CA ARG A 10 -12.01 -20.74 -35.87
C ARG A 10 -10.90 -20.37 -34.90
N LEU A 11 -10.34 -19.19 -35.08
CA LEU A 11 -9.66 -18.46 -34.01
C LEU A 11 -10.57 -17.30 -33.61
N GLU A 12 -11.79 -17.63 -33.18
CA GLU A 12 -12.60 -16.71 -32.40
C GLU A 12 -11.98 -16.67 -31.00
N THR A 13 -10.88 -15.95 -30.88
CA THR A 13 -10.28 -15.58 -29.61
C THR A 13 -11.28 -14.65 -28.94
N ASP A 14 -12.18 -15.24 -28.15
CA ASP A 14 -13.09 -14.52 -27.27
C ASP A 14 -12.24 -13.75 -26.24
N LEU A 15 -11.80 -12.56 -26.65
CA LEU A 15 -11.04 -11.61 -25.85
C LEU A 15 -11.99 -10.94 -24.85
N THR A 16 -12.48 -11.71 -23.89
CA THR A 16 -13.09 -11.17 -22.68
C THR A 16 -11.98 -10.47 -21.89
N SER A 17 -11.90 -9.15 -22.07
CA SER A 17 -11.03 -8.27 -21.31
C SER A 17 -11.59 -8.16 -19.89
N ASP A 18 -11.26 -9.11 -19.03
CA ASP A 18 -11.61 -9.01 -17.61
C ASP A 18 -10.70 -7.96 -16.95
N ALA A 19 -11.29 -6.79 -16.65
CA ALA A 19 -10.61 -5.66 -16.04
C ALA A 19 -10.35 -5.93 -14.55
N VAL A 20 -9.43 -6.84 -14.24
CA VAL A 20 -9.03 -7.12 -12.86
C VAL A 20 -8.20 -5.95 -12.35
N THR A 21 -8.86 -5.08 -11.58
CA THR A 21 -8.23 -3.94 -10.93
C THR A 21 -7.38 -4.44 -9.78
N VAL A 22 -6.06 -4.61 -10.01
CA VAL A 22 -5.10 -4.88 -8.93
C VAL A 22 -5.14 -3.70 -7.97
N ARG A 23 -5.84 -3.87 -6.84
CA ARG A 23 -5.79 -2.93 -5.73
C ARG A 23 -4.36 -2.93 -5.18
N ARG A 24 -3.50 -2.01 -5.66
CA ARG A 24 -2.20 -1.78 -5.03
C ARG A 24 -2.45 -1.49 -3.56
N SER A 25 -2.00 -2.38 -2.68
CA SER A 25 -2.01 -2.19 -1.24
C SER A 25 -1.36 -0.84 -0.92
N PRO A 26 -2.14 0.16 -0.47
CA PRO A 26 -1.58 1.46 -0.17
C PRO A 26 -0.70 1.27 1.07
N ARG A 27 0.58 1.64 0.97
CA ARG A 27 1.61 1.35 1.99
C ARG A 27 1.49 2.27 3.21
N TYR A 28 0.35 2.21 3.90
CA TYR A 28 0.08 3.00 5.10
C TYR A 28 1.07 2.70 6.24
N GLY A 29 1.59 1.47 6.30
CA GLY A 29 2.48 1.02 7.37
C GLY A 29 3.76 1.85 7.51
N SER A 30 4.38 2.27 6.40
CA SER A 30 5.65 3.02 6.45
C SER A 30 5.50 4.41 7.06
N PHE A 31 4.38 5.10 6.79
CA PHE A 31 4.13 6.44 7.33
C PHE A 31 3.75 6.42 8.81
N LEU A 32 2.97 5.42 9.23
CA LEU A 32 2.66 5.20 10.63
C LEU A 32 3.94 4.91 11.43
N LEU A 33 4.81 4.05 10.89
CA LEU A 33 6.08 3.68 11.53
C LEU A 33 7.02 4.89 11.62
N LEU A 34 7.12 5.70 10.55
CA LEU A 34 7.92 6.91 10.56
C LEU A 34 7.41 7.94 11.58
N GLY A 35 6.10 8.17 11.63
CA GLY A 35 5.48 9.09 12.58
C GLY A 35 5.65 8.63 14.03
N ALA A 36 5.46 7.34 14.31
CA ALA A 36 5.72 6.76 15.61
C ALA A 36 7.21 6.89 16.00
N ALA A 37 8.13 6.55 15.09
CA ALA A 37 9.57 6.67 15.35
C ALA A 37 9.99 8.11 15.67
N LEU A 38 9.46 9.10 14.93
CA LEU A 38 9.64 10.52 15.23
C LEU A 38 9.08 10.89 16.61
N GLY A 39 7.89 10.40 16.96
CA GLY A 39 7.28 10.62 18.28
C GLY A 39 8.14 10.05 19.42
N VAL A 40 8.65 8.83 19.26
CA VAL A 40 9.57 8.18 20.21
C VAL A 40 10.85 8.99 20.36
N LEU A 41 11.43 9.43 19.23
CA LEU A 41 12.66 10.23 19.23
C LEU A 41 12.47 11.55 19.99
N VAL A 42 11.35 12.25 19.76
CA VAL A 42 10.99 13.48 20.48
C VAL A 42 10.82 13.19 21.97
N ALA A 43 10.10 12.12 22.35
CA ALA A 43 9.93 11.74 23.75
C ALA A 43 11.27 11.46 24.46
N LEU A 44 12.19 10.77 23.79
CA LEU A 44 13.54 10.53 24.30
C LEU A 44 14.30 11.84 24.51
N ILE A 45 14.30 12.71 23.50
CA ILE A 45 14.98 14.02 23.59
C ILE A 45 14.43 14.81 24.77
N LEU A 46 13.12 14.92 24.92
CA LEU A 46 12.52 15.66 26.04
C LEU A 46 12.88 15.03 27.39
N THR A 47 12.82 13.71 27.50
CA THR A 47 13.15 12.99 28.76
C THR A 47 14.58 13.27 29.23
N PHE A 48 15.54 13.35 28.31
CA PHE A 48 16.93 13.64 28.66
C PHE A 48 17.28 15.13 28.68
N ALA A 49 16.47 15.97 28.02
CA ALA A 49 16.65 17.42 28.04
C ALA A 49 16.16 18.06 29.36
N PHE A 50 15.16 17.46 30.01
CA PHE A 50 14.70 17.91 31.31
C PHE A 50 15.40 17.16 32.46
N PRO A 51 15.85 17.87 33.51
CA PRO A 51 16.44 17.24 34.68
C PRO A 51 15.43 16.37 35.43
N GLU A 52 15.92 15.41 36.21
CA GLU A 52 15.08 14.59 37.08
C GLU A 52 14.29 15.48 38.04
N ASN A 53 12.98 15.22 38.12
CA ASN A 53 12.13 15.84 39.12
C ASN A 53 11.98 14.88 40.29
N ASP A 54 12.09 15.41 41.48
CA ASP A 54 11.89 14.74 42.77
C ASP A 54 10.45 14.20 42.96
N GLN A 55 9.50 14.66 42.13
CA GLN A 55 8.12 14.18 42.11
C GLN A 55 7.88 13.02 41.14
N PHE A 56 8.67 12.88 40.08
CA PHE A 56 8.44 11.91 39.02
C PHE A 56 9.74 11.29 38.53
N ASP A 57 9.83 9.96 38.66
CA ASP A 57 10.98 9.21 38.17
C ASP A 57 11.11 9.34 36.65
N ARG A 58 12.35 9.25 36.14
CA ARG A 58 12.68 9.50 34.73
C ARG A 58 11.93 8.55 33.80
N GLY A 59 11.74 7.29 34.23
CA GLY A 59 10.93 6.30 33.49
C GLY A 59 9.45 6.67 33.40
N GLN A 60 8.91 7.33 34.43
CA GLN A 60 7.51 7.76 34.46
C GLN A 60 7.27 8.94 33.52
N VAL A 61 8.18 9.93 33.54
CA VAL A 61 8.17 11.06 32.60
C VAL A 61 8.31 10.55 31.16
N PHE A 62 9.25 9.64 30.92
CA PHE A 62 9.42 9.00 29.62
C PHE A 62 8.13 8.32 29.16
N GLY A 63 7.48 7.54 30.03
CA GLY A 63 6.23 6.85 29.70
C GLY A 63 5.12 7.81 29.27
N PHE A 64 4.93 8.93 29.99
CA PHE A 64 3.93 9.94 29.62
C PHE A 64 4.26 10.65 28.31
N LEU A 65 5.52 11.05 28.12
CA LEU A 65 5.98 11.68 26.88
C LEU A 65 5.86 10.72 25.70
N LEU A 66 6.24 9.45 25.89
CA LEU A 66 6.12 8.40 24.87
C LEU A 66 4.66 8.17 24.48
N LEU A 67 3.75 8.15 25.46
CA LEU A 67 2.33 7.98 25.17
C LEU A 67 1.80 9.16 24.34
N TRP A 68 2.09 10.40 24.75
CA TRP A 68 1.56 11.59 24.11
C TRP A 68 2.22 11.87 22.76
N CYS A 69 3.56 11.88 22.71
CA CYS A 69 4.33 12.08 21.49
C CYS A 69 4.22 10.89 20.53
N GLY A 70 4.14 9.66 21.04
CA GLY A 70 3.95 8.46 20.23
C GLY A 70 2.56 8.40 19.60
N ALA A 71 1.50 8.62 20.38
CA ALA A 71 0.14 8.69 19.85
C ALA A 71 -0.04 9.88 18.88
N GLY A 72 0.49 11.05 19.24
CA GLY A 72 0.50 12.23 18.38
C GLY A 72 1.27 11.97 17.08
N GLY A 73 2.48 11.43 17.17
CA GLY A 73 3.32 11.08 16.02
C GLY A 73 2.67 10.05 15.11
N LEU A 74 2.02 9.03 15.67
CA LEU A 74 1.26 8.03 14.91
C LEU A 74 0.06 8.68 14.20
N ALA A 75 -0.69 9.54 14.88
CA ALA A 75 -1.83 10.25 14.31
C ALA A 75 -1.39 11.18 13.17
N LEU A 76 -0.37 12.00 13.38
CA LEU A 76 0.22 12.88 12.37
C LEU A 76 0.78 12.08 11.18
N GLY A 77 1.50 10.99 11.45
CA GLY A 77 2.00 10.08 10.42
C GLY A 77 0.88 9.45 9.60
N GLY A 78 -0.20 9.01 10.26
CA GLY A 78 -1.39 8.46 9.60
C GLY A 78 -2.12 9.49 8.76
N VAL A 79 -2.35 10.70 9.27
CA VAL A 79 -2.97 11.79 8.50
C VAL A 79 -2.10 12.16 7.30
N ALA A 80 -0.79 12.28 7.48
CA ALA A 80 0.15 12.53 6.38
C ALA A 80 0.08 11.40 5.34
N ALA A 81 0.01 10.14 5.77
CA ALA A 81 -0.16 8.99 4.88
C ALA A 81 -1.44 9.12 4.04
N LEU A 82 -2.56 9.46 4.67
CA LEU A 82 -3.86 9.62 4.00
C LEU A 82 -3.85 10.77 3.01
N VAL A 83 -3.23 11.91 3.36
CA VAL A 83 -3.12 13.06 2.47
C VAL A 83 -2.24 12.72 1.27
N ILE A 84 -1.06 12.14 1.50
CA ILE A 84 -0.12 11.76 0.43
C ILE A 84 -0.75 10.69 -0.45
N ASP A 85 -1.37 9.65 0.12
CA ASP A 85 -2.05 8.61 -0.63
C ASP A 85 -3.20 9.20 -1.46
N ARG A 86 -3.99 10.11 -0.90
CA ARG A 86 -5.09 10.75 -1.63
C ARG A 86 -4.61 11.65 -2.78
N VAL A 87 -3.47 12.33 -2.61
CA VAL A 87 -2.85 13.14 -3.66
C VAL A 87 -2.18 12.27 -4.73
N LEU A 88 -1.44 11.22 -4.33
CA LEU A 88 -0.76 10.31 -5.26
C LEU A 88 -1.74 9.37 -5.98
N SER A 89 -2.77 8.88 -5.30
CA SER A 89 -3.84 8.05 -5.88
C SER A 89 -4.64 8.86 -6.91
N LYS A 90 -4.90 10.15 -6.65
CA LYS A 90 -5.45 11.06 -7.67
C LYS A 90 -4.53 11.30 -8.86
N ARG A 91 -3.20 11.27 -8.67
CA ARG A 91 -2.22 11.54 -9.74
C ARG A 91 -1.79 10.31 -10.52
N ARG A 92 -1.93 9.10 -9.95
CA ARG A 92 -1.61 7.84 -10.63
C ARG A 92 -2.79 7.41 -11.48
N GLY A 93 -3.01 8.15 -12.56
CA GLY A 93 -3.62 7.60 -13.76
C GLY A 93 -2.79 6.40 -14.24
N THR A 94 -3.50 5.32 -14.54
CA THR A 94 -3.11 4.27 -15.49
C THR A 94 -1.72 3.64 -15.30
N ALA A 95 -1.63 2.64 -14.42
CA ALA A 95 -0.71 1.53 -14.67
C ALA A 95 -1.53 0.46 -15.41
N VAL A 96 -1.40 0.44 -16.73
CA VAL A 96 -1.93 -0.63 -17.59
C VAL A 96 -1.30 -1.93 -17.13
N ALA A 97 -2.11 -2.84 -16.60
CA ALA A 97 -1.71 -4.21 -16.40
C ALA A 97 -2.08 -4.96 -17.68
N GLU A 98 -1.10 -5.22 -18.54
CA GLU A 98 -1.26 -6.28 -19.54
C GLU A 98 -1.29 -7.61 -18.78
N HIS A 99 -2.42 -8.30 -18.83
CA HIS A 99 -2.54 -9.69 -18.38
C HIS A 99 -2.74 -10.55 -19.62
N GLU A 100 -1.68 -11.24 -20.03
CA GLU A 100 -1.77 -12.30 -21.04
C GLU A 100 -2.32 -13.56 -20.35
N SER A 101 -3.64 -13.72 -20.39
CA SER A 101 -4.30 -14.96 -19.94
C SER A 101 -4.14 -16.03 -21.02
N THR A 102 -3.20 -16.94 -20.86
CA THR A 102 -3.12 -18.15 -21.68
C THR A 102 -4.17 -19.15 -21.21
N HIS A 103 -5.29 -19.26 -21.93
CA HIS A 103 -6.25 -20.35 -21.79
C HIS A 103 -5.61 -21.64 -22.32
N TYR A 104 -5.30 -22.61 -21.45
CA TYR A 104 -4.99 -23.98 -21.89
C TYR A 104 -6.33 -24.65 -22.19
N VAL A 105 -6.56 -24.96 -23.46
CA VAL A 105 -7.65 -25.85 -23.87
C VAL A 105 -7.32 -27.23 -23.29
N ASP A 106 -8.10 -27.65 -22.29
CA ASP A 106 -8.20 -29.06 -21.90
C ASP A 106 -8.79 -29.82 -23.10
N ASP A 107 -7.91 -30.31 -23.97
CA ASP A 107 -8.22 -31.46 -24.82
C ASP A 107 -7.69 -32.70 -24.11
N ASP A 108 -8.57 -33.34 -23.35
CA ASP A 108 -8.42 -34.73 -22.95
C ASP A 108 -9.79 -35.41 -23.13
N PRO A 109 -9.86 -36.73 -23.31
CA PRO A 109 -9.64 -37.38 -24.60
C PRO A 109 -10.84 -38.26 -25.02
N GLU A 110 -10.79 -38.74 -26.28
CA GLU A 110 -11.43 -39.98 -26.79
C GLU A 110 -12.95 -39.94 -27.14
N PRO A 111 -13.44 -40.76 -28.11
CA PRO A 111 -13.32 -42.23 -28.17
C PRO A 111 -12.47 -42.82 -29.31
#